data_AF-A0A1J4RJB0-F1
#
_entry.id   AF-A0A1J4RJB0-F1
#
_cell.length_a   1.000
_cell.length_b   1.000
_cell.length_c   1.000
_cell.angle_alpha   90.00
_cell.angle_beta   90.00
_cell.angle_gamma   90.00
#
_symmetry.space_group_name_H-M   'P 1'
#
loop_
_entity.id
_entity.type
_entity.pdbx_description
1 polymer ?
#
loop_
_entity_poly.entity_id
_entity_poly.type
_entity_poly.pdbx_seq_one_letter_code
_entity_poly.pdbx_strand_id
1 'polypeptide(L)'
;MRGINPLENKLFFAHQNLDHRYRGTDVEIIHHILSGEAFHIITGDNFGKYVFQRNQLRQYAYSPAGTYTEPSNLTASSLITAIMRHQISLQATALAGLARAFNIHAVPFLDALIDRGGFQLRTDGGLKNMRLEMIFNGAAISRAELKIMTPEMESGRISGMSFSEVSISASEFLHSLKYNGIIFTPEQSIVFQEALKQNETRMAKQTGQALSFLKK
;
A
#
# COMPACT_ATOMS: atom_id res chain seq x y z
N MET A 1 31.03 12.62 -6.41
CA MET A 1 29.93 11.76 -5.94
C MET A 1 28.98 12.65 -5.14
N ARG A 2 27.76 12.88 -5.61
CA ARG A 2 26.77 13.68 -4.86
C ARG A 2 26.23 12.79 -3.74
N GLY A 3 26.47 13.19 -2.50
CA GLY A 3 25.96 12.51 -1.33
C GLY A 3 24.44 12.60 -1.29
N ILE A 4 23.78 11.46 -1.23
CA ILE A 4 22.34 11.37 -0.98
C ILE A 4 22.15 11.74 0.49
N ASN A 5 21.40 12.81 0.76
CA ASN A 5 21.16 13.31 2.10
C ASN A 5 20.23 12.33 2.85
N PRO A 6 20.63 11.74 3.99
CA PRO A 6 19.84 10.72 4.70
C PRO A 6 18.47 11.20 5.22
N LEU A 7 18.20 12.51 5.15
CA LEU A 7 16.93 13.12 5.57
C LEU A 7 15.89 13.24 4.44
N GLU A 8 16.19 12.85 3.20
CA GLU A 8 15.27 12.94 2.04
C GLU A 8 14.29 11.74 1.90
N ASN A 9 14.36 10.73 2.78
CA ASN A 9 13.54 9.51 2.68
C ASN A 9 12.22 9.54 3.48
N LYS A 10 11.65 10.73 3.69
CA LYS A 10 10.27 10.86 4.16
C LYS A 10 9.43 11.34 2.98
N LEU A 11 8.54 10.49 2.49
CA LEU A 11 7.32 10.98 1.83
C LEU A 11 6.54 11.76 2.90
N PHE A 12 6.88 13.05 3.03
CA PHE A 12 6.25 13.97 3.96
C PHE A 12 4.85 14.28 3.45
N PHE A 13 3.88 13.48 3.88
CA PHE A 13 2.46 13.86 3.81
C PHE A 13 2.12 14.80 4.98
N ALA A 14 2.90 15.87 5.15
CA ALA A 14 2.59 16.90 6.12
C ALA A 14 1.97 18.10 5.39
N HIS A 15 0.64 18.12 5.44
CA HIS A 15 -0.24 19.28 5.40
C HIS A 15 -0.01 20.40 4.36
N GLN A 16 -1.07 20.58 3.55
CA GLN A 16 -1.48 21.86 2.96
C GLN A 16 -0.55 22.45 1.91
N ASN A 17 -0.51 21.81 0.74
CA ASN A 17 -0.65 22.43 -0.58
C ASN A 17 -0.49 21.29 -1.59
N LEU A 18 -1.56 20.90 -2.28
CA LEU A 18 -1.45 20.06 -3.46
C LEU A 18 -0.63 20.85 -4.47
N ASP A 19 0.67 20.59 -4.51
CA ASP A 19 1.51 21.00 -5.61
C ASP A 19 0.83 20.52 -6.91
N HIS A 20 0.75 21.38 -7.92
CA HIS A 20 0.12 21.06 -9.20
C HIS A 20 0.67 19.77 -9.83
N ARG A 21 1.87 19.35 -9.42
CA ARG A 21 2.54 18.10 -9.81
C ARG A 21 1.80 16.82 -9.42
N TYR A 22 0.88 16.84 -8.44
CA TYR A 22 0.20 15.62 -7.97
C TYR A 22 -1.21 15.42 -8.55
N ARG A 23 -1.67 16.29 -9.45
CA ARG A 23 -2.98 16.12 -10.08
C ARG A 23 -3.06 14.80 -10.84
N GLY A 24 -4.18 14.10 -10.75
CA GLY A 24 -4.44 12.85 -11.48
C GLY A 24 -3.53 11.69 -11.05
N THR A 25 -3.11 11.66 -9.79
CA THR A 25 -2.25 10.59 -9.24
C THR A 25 -2.89 9.91 -8.03
N ASP A 26 -2.35 8.77 -7.63
CA ASP A 26 -2.69 8.10 -6.36
C ASP A 26 -2.43 8.97 -5.12
N VAL A 27 -1.42 9.85 -5.17
CA VAL A 27 -1.13 10.84 -4.12
C VAL A 27 -2.34 11.75 -3.89
N GLU A 28 -2.98 12.27 -4.95
CA GLU A 28 -4.18 13.11 -4.83
C GLU A 28 -5.35 12.34 -4.21
N ILE A 29 -5.53 11.07 -4.57
CA ILE A 29 -6.54 10.20 -3.95
C ILE A 29 -6.28 10.06 -2.45
N ILE A 30 -5.05 9.71 -2.05
CA ILE A 30 -4.70 9.54 -0.64
C ILE A 30 -4.93 10.85 0.12
N HIS A 31 -4.52 12.00 -0.43
CA HIS A 31 -4.78 13.31 0.17
C HIS A 31 -6.28 13.59 0.34
N HIS A 32 -7.08 13.33 -0.69
CA HIS A 32 -8.53 13.47 -0.65
C HIS A 32 -9.12 12.64 0.48
N ILE A 33 -8.75 11.36 0.58
CA ILE A 33 -9.21 10.47 1.66
C ILE A 33 -8.81 11.03 3.03
N LEU A 34 -7.55 11.43 3.21
CA LEU A 34 -7.02 11.92 4.49
C LEU A 34 -7.61 13.27 4.91
N SER A 35 -8.13 14.07 3.97
CA SER A 35 -8.88 15.30 4.25
C SER A 35 -10.22 15.03 4.96
N GLY A 36 -10.73 13.81 4.87
CA GLY A 36 -12.03 13.42 5.40
C GLY A 36 -13.20 13.76 4.47
N GLU A 37 -12.92 14.17 3.23
CA GLU A 37 -13.93 14.21 2.18
C GLU A 37 -14.37 12.80 1.75
N ALA A 38 -15.61 12.70 1.27
CA ALA A 38 -16.14 11.42 0.83
C ALA A 38 -15.53 11.00 -0.52
N PHE A 39 -15.27 9.70 -0.67
CA PHE A 39 -14.84 9.08 -1.91
C PHE A 39 -15.66 7.82 -2.18
N HIS A 40 -15.56 7.28 -3.38
CA HIS A 40 -16.24 6.04 -3.76
C HIS A 40 -15.24 5.00 -4.25
N ILE A 41 -15.48 3.74 -3.90
CA ILE A 41 -15.01 2.60 -4.67
C ILE A 41 -16.17 2.21 -5.59
N ILE A 42 -15.96 2.30 -6.90
CA ILE A 42 -17.08 2.30 -7.87
C ILE A 42 -17.39 0.92 -8.48
N THR A 43 -16.58 -0.11 -8.19
CA THR A 43 -16.83 -1.49 -8.65
C THR A 43 -16.20 -2.52 -7.69
N GLY A 44 -16.66 -3.76 -7.75
CA GLY A 44 -16.11 -4.90 -6.98
C GLY A 44 -16.79 -5.10 -5.63
N ASP A 45 -16.29 -6.06 -4.85
CA ASP A 45 -16.91 -6.49 -3.59
C ASP A 45 -16.90 -5.40 -2.50
N ASN A 46 -16.00 -4.43 -2.63
CA ASN A 46 -15.87 -3.28 -1.74
C ASN A 46 -16.53 -2.02 -2.33
N PHE A 47 -17.50 -2.18 -3.24
CA PHE A 47 -18.24 -1.05 -3.79
C PHE A 47 -18.94 -0.26 -2.69
N GLY A 48 -18.81 1.07 -2.74
CA GLY A 48 -19.50 1.92 -1.78
C GLY A 48 -18.93 3.32 -1.69
N LYS A 49 -19.59 4.14 -0.87
CA LYS A 49 -19.15 5.48 -0.48
C LYS A 49 -18.50 5.41 0.89
N TYR A 50 -17.35 6.05 1.04
CA TYR A 50 -16.53 6.00 2.24
C TYR A 50 -16.14 7.40 2.70
N VAL A 51 -15.85 7.53 3.99
CA VAL A 51 -15.22 8.73 4.57
C VAL A 51 -14.20 8.32 5.62
N PHE A 52 -13.09 9.06 5.72
CA PHE A 52 -12.11 8.87 6.80
C PHE A 52 -12.24 9.98 7.84
N GLN A 53 -12.84 9.68 8.99
CA GLN A 53 -13.09 10.65 10.06
C GLN A 53 -12.79 10.05 11.42
N ARG A 54 -12.26 10.87 12.34
CA ARG A 54 -11.88 10.42 13.70
C ARG A 54 -11.01 9.16 13.68
N ASN A 55 -10.05 9.12 12.75
CA ASN A 55 -9.10 8.02 12.56
C ASN A 55 -9.74 6.67 12.18
N GLN A 56 -10.96 6.72 11.64
CA GLN A 56 -11.70 5.55 11.20
C GLN A 56 -12.24 5.78 9.80
N LEU A 57 -12.05 4.78 8.95
CA LEU A 57 -12.76 4.69 7.70
C LEU A 57 -14.17 4.18 7.99
N ARG A 58 -15.18 4.90 7.51
CA ARG A 58 -16.60 4.54 7.65
C ARG A 58 -17.22 4.40 6.27
N GLN A 59 -18.14 3.45 6.14
CA GLN A 59 -18.92 3.27 4.92
C GLN A 59 -20.31 3.90 5.12
N TYR A 60 -20.83 4.54 4.08
CA TYR A 60 -22.23 4.93 4.06
C TYR A 60 -23.06 3.68 3.75
N ALA A 61 -24.00 3.32 4.63
CA ALA A 61 -25.13 2.51 4.15
C ALA A 61 -26.01 3.40 3.30
N TYR A 62 -26.57 2.80 2.26
CA TYR A 62 -27.61 3.40 1.45
C TYR A 62 -28.87 3.58 2.33
N SER A 63 -28.94 4.69 3.07
CA SER A 63 -30.16 5.13 3.75
C SER A 63 -30.60 6.47 3.15
N PRO A 64 -31.92 6.73 3.02
CA PRO A 64 -32.43 8.02 2.55
C PRO A 64 -31.93 9.22 3.36
N ALA A 65 -31.48 8.98 4.61
CA ALA A 65 -30.95 9.97 5.52
C ALA A 65 -29.41 10.12 5.47
N GLY A 66 -28.70 9.35 4.64
CA GLY A 66 -27.24 9.46 4.47
C GLY A 66 -26.45 9.14 5.74
N THR A 67 -26.89 8.14 6.51
CA THR A 67 -26.26 7.78 7.79
C THR A 67 -25.03 6.89 7.58
N TYR A 68 -23.92 7.24 8.24
CA TYR A 68 -22.74 6.37 8.34
C TYR A 68 -23.08 5.12 9.14
N THR A 69 -22.80 3.95 8.58
CA THR A 69 -23.07 2.67 9.24
C THR A 69 -21.75 2.01 9.55
N GLU A 70 -21.35 2.15 10.81
CA GLU A 70 -20.22 1.45 11.41
C GLU A 70 -18.83 1.75 10.77
N PRO A 71 -17.75 1.37 11.47
CA PRO A 71 -16.43 1.26 10.86
C PRO A 71 -16.48 0.34 9.63
N SER A 72 -15.76 0.72 8.58
CA SER A 72 -15.63 -0.07 7.36
C SER A 72 -14.77 -1.31 7.60
N ASN A 73 -15.19 -2.44 7.04
CA ASN A 73 -14.39 -3.67 6.97
C ASN A 73 -13.36 -3.66 5.82
N LEU A 74 -13.21 -2.55 5.10
CA LEU A 74 -12.25 -2.42 4.02
C LEU A 74 -10.81 -2.64 4.54
N THR A 75 -10.09 -3.57 3.92
CA THR A 75 -8.67 -3.79 4.20
C THR A 75 -7.80 -2.80 3.43
N ALA A 76 -6.58 -2.57 3.91
CA ALA A 76 -5.60 -1.74 3.22
C ALA A 76 -5.28 -2.29 1.83
N SER A 77 -5.14 -3.62 1.70
CA SER A 77 -4.93 -4.30 0.41
C SER A 77 -6.07 -4.03 -0.58
N SER A 78 -7.33 -4.07 -0.12
CA SER A 78 -8.50 -3.76 -0.97
C SER A 78 -8.52 -2.30 -1.41
N LEU A 79 -8.21 -1.36 -0.52
CA LEU A 79 -8.10 0.06 -0.86
C LEU A 79 -7.00 0.30 -1.91
N ILE A 80 -5.80 -0.24 -1.68
CA ILE A 80 -4.65 -0.13 -2.60
C ILE A 80 -5.02 -0.74 -3.96
N THR A 81 -5.66 -1.91 -3.97
CA THR A 81 -6.13 -2.56 -5.19
C THR A 81 -7.11 -1.67 -5.96
N ALA A 82 -8.06 -1.04 -5.28
CA ALA A 82 -9.03 -0.14 -5.93
C ALA A 82 -8.34 1.08 -6.55
N ILE A 83 -7.32 1.65 -5.89
CA ILE A 83 -6.51 2.74 -6.44
C ILE A 83 -5.78 2.29 -7.70
N MET A 84 -5.03 1.18 -7.62
CA MET A 84 -4.24 0.63 -8.74
C MET A 84 -5.10 0.21 -9.93
N ARG A 85 -6.34 -0.21 -9.69
CA ARG A 85 -7.29 -0.58 -10.75
C ARG A 85 -8.11 0.60 -11.28
N HIS A 86 -7.82 1.81 -10.82
CA HIS A 86 -8.50 3.05 -11.21
C HIS A 86 -10.02 3.01 -10.91
N GLN A 87 -10.38 2.42 -9.78
CA GLN A 87 -11.76 2.19 -9.32
C GLN A 87 -12.19 3.17 -8.23
N ILE A 88 -11.46 4.27 -8.05
CA ILE A 88 -11.77 5.31 -7.07
C ILE A 88 -12.47 6.47 -7.76
N SER A 89 -13.47 7.06 -7.11
CA SER A 89 -14.01 8.37 -7.47
C SER A 89 -13.85 9.35 -6.31
N LEU A 90 -13.46 10.58 -6.61
CA LEU A 90 -13.38 11.67 -5.64
C LEU A 90 -14.64 12.54 -5.61
N GLN A 91 -15.69 12.18 -6.36
CA GLN A 91 -16.92 12.96 -6.44
C GLN A 91 -17.76 12.83 -5.16
N ALA A 92 -17.50 13.68 -4.16
CA ALA A 92 -18.10 13.56 -2.83
C ALA A 92 -19.65 13.59 -2.80
N THR A 93 -20.29 14.32 -3.71
CA THR A 93 -21.76 14.47 -3.78
C THR A 93 -22.44 13.45 -4.69
N ALA A 94 -21.69 12.68 -5.49
CA ALA A 94 -22.28 11.68 -6.35
C ALA A 94 -22.97 10.58 -5.51
N LEU A 95 -24.03 9.99 -6.07
CA LEU A 95 -24.60 8.76 -5.55
C LEU A 95 -23.70 7.59 -5.92
N ALA A 96 -23.67 6.56 -5.06
CA ALA A 96 -22.99 5.32 -5.38
C ALA A 96 -23.59 4.73 -6.68
N GLY A 97 -22.74 4.35 -7.62
CA GLY A 97 -23.15 3.82 -8.93
C GLY A 97 -23.29 4.88 -10.02
N LEU A 98 -23.36 6.16 -9.66
CA LEU A 98 -23.32 7.30 -10.60
C LEU A 98 -21.95 8.01 -10.60
N ALA A 99 -21.13 7.76 -9.57
CA ALA A 99 -19.79 8.29 -9.46
C ALA A 99 -18.88 7.75 -10.58
N ARG A 100 -18.13 8.63 -11.23
CA ARG A 100 -17.18 8.29 -12.30
C ARG A 100 -15.79 8.06 -11.73
N ALA A 101 -15.04 7.15 -12.35
CA ALA A 101 -13.64 6.92 -12.00
C ALA A 101 -12.86 8.23 -12.05
N PHE A 102 -12.08 8.46 -11.02
CA PHE A 102 -11.07 9.49 -10.98
C PHE A 102 -10.00 9.15 -12.01
N ASN A 103 -9.64 10.12 -12.85
CA ASN A 103 -8.67 9.88 -13.90
C ASN A 103 -7.26 9.86 -13.30
N ILE A 104 -6.72 8.67 -13.11
CA ILE A 104 -5.36 8.44 -12.64
C ILE A 104 -4.48 8.18 -13.86
N HIS A 105 -3.37 8.91 -13.99
CA HIS A 105 -2.38 8.70 -15.05
C HIS A 105 -1.02 8.25 -14.52
N ALA A 106 -0.78 8.33 -13.21
CA ALA A 106 0.42 7.82 -12.56
C ALA A 106 0.13 7.39 -11.12
N VAL A 107 0.92 6.45 -10.60
CA VAL A 107 0.80 5.91 -9.23
C VAL A 107 2.12 6.01 -8.43
N PRO A 108 2.76 7.19 -8.38
CA PRO A 108 4.11 7.34 -7.81
C PRO A 108 4.24 6.96 -6.34
N PHE A 109 3.18 7.08 -5.54
CA PHE A 109 3.25 6.67 -4.14
C PHE A 109 3.30 5.15 -4.00
N LEU A 110 2.42 4.44 -4.71
CA LEU A 110 2.37 2.98 -4.69
C LEU A 110 3.60 2.38 -5.39
N ASP A 111 4.09 2.98 -6.47
CA ASP A 111 5.36 2.60 -7.11
C ASP A 111 6.52 2.70 -6.11
N ALA A 112 6.59 3.78 -5.34
CA ALA A 112 7.63 3.93 -4.32
C ALA A 112 7.56 2.85 -3.22
N LEU A 113 6.37 2.37 -2.85
CA LEU A 113 6.22 1.25 -1.92
C LEU A 113 6.72 -0.07 -2.50
N ILE A 114 6.49 -0.30 -3.78
CA ILE A 114 6.88 -1.51 -4.50
C ILE A 114 8.40 -1.52 -4.75
N ASP A 115 8.94 -0.43 -5.32
CA ASP A 115 10.33 -0.30 -5.74
C ASP A 115 11.33 -0.44 -4.60
N ARG A 116 10.93 -0.03 -3.38
CA ARG A 116 11.80 -0.12 -2.20
C ARG A 116 11.88 -1.54 -1.63
N GLY A 117 11.03 -2.48 -2.08
CA GLY A 117 11.02 -3.87 -1.61
C GLY A 117 10.57 -4.07 -0.16
N GLY A 118 10.40 -2.99 0.61
CA GLY A 118 9.89 -2.99 1.98
C GLY A 118 9.83 -1.58 2.57
N PHE A 119 8.99 -1.42 3.59
CA PHE A 119 8.80 -0.19 4.36
C PHE A 119 8.33 -0.52 5.79
N GLN A 120 8.39 0.43 6.71
CA GLN A 120 7.80 0.24 8.04
C GLN A 120 6.49 0.99 8.20
N LEU A 121 5.53 0.33 8.83
CA LEU A 121 4.22 0.88 9.17
C LEU A 121 4.02 0.79 10.68
N ARG A 122 3.64 1.91 11.32
CA ARG A 122 3.24 1.90 12.72
C ARG A 122 1.78 1.48 12.84
N THR A 123 1.58 0.27 13.32
CA THR A 123 0.30 -0.36 13.65
C THR A 123 -0.04 -0.21 15.12
N ASP A 124 -1.26 -0.55 15.52
CA ASP A 124 -1.63 -0.62 16.95
C ASP A 124 -0.76 -1.65 17.69
N GLY A 125 -0.32 -2.70 16.98
CA GLY A 125 0.65 -3.70 17.47
C GLY A 125 2.12 -3.25 17.43
N GLY A 126 2.40 -1.98 17.20
CA GLY A 126 3.75 -1.42 17.12
C GLY A 126 4.29 -1.28 15.69
N LEU A 127 5.60 -1.14 15.56
CA LEU A 127 6.25 -0.92 14.26
C LEU A 127 6.43 -2.26 13.53
N LYS A 128 5.88 -2.41 12.33
CA LYS A 128 5.99 -3.62 11.51
C LYS A 128 6.76 -3.35 10.23
N ASN A 129 7.63 -4.27 9.84
CA ASN A 129 8.26 -4.27 8.52
C ASN A 129 7.31 -4.92 7.52
N MET A 130 7.02 -4.20 6.45
CA MET A 130 5.95 -4.47 5.51
C MET A 130 6.51 -4.51 4.10
N ARG A 131 5.93 -5.36 3.25
CA ARG A 131 6.13 -5.35 1.80
C ARG A 131 4.78 -5.24 1.11
N LEU A 132 4.72 -4.45 0.05
CA LEU A 132 3.61 -4.46 -0.89
C LEU A 132 3.98 -5.36 -2.08
N GLU A 133 3.15 -6.36 -2.37
CA GLU A 133 3.28 -7.23 -3.54
C GLU A 133 2.08 -7.05 -4.47
N MET A 134 2.38 -7.07 -5.77
CA MET A 134 1.37 -6.96 -6.83
C MET A 134 1.17 -8.33 -7.48
N ILE A 135 -0.07 -8.78 -7.51
CA ILE A 135 -0.47 -10.04 -8.16
C ILE A 135 -1.11 -9.70 -9.51
N PHE A 136 -0.61 -10.32 -10.57
CA PHE A 136 -1.04 -10.07 -11.94
C PHE A 136 -1.85 -11.24 -12.50
N ASN A 137 -2.78 -10.93 -13.39
CA ASN A 137 -3.45 -11.90 -14.27
C ASN A 137 -3.16 -11.49 -15.71
N GLY A 138 -2.21 -12.19 -16.35
CA GLY A 138 -1.61 -11.74 -17.59
C GLY A 138 -0.89 -10.39 -17.39
N ALA A 139 -1.19 -9.42 -18.24
CA ALA A 139 -0.63 -8.06 -18.14
C ALA A 139 -1.39 -7.15 -17.16
N ALA A 140 -2.55 -7.58 -16.65
CA ALA A 140 -3.39 -6.76 -15.79
C ALA A 140 -3.12 -7.03 -14.31
N ILE A 141 -3.13 -5.99 -13.50
CA ILE A 141 -3.10 -6.12 -12.04
C ILE A 141 -4.42 -6.75 -11.57
N SER A 142 -4.31 -7.85 -10.85
CA SER A 142 -5.45 -8.54 -10.23
C SER A 142 -5.73 -7.98 -8.83
N ARG A 143 -4.71 -7.99 -7.95
CA ARG A 143 -4.80 -7.49 -6.58
C ARG A 143 -3.43 -7.09 -6.03
N ALA A 144 -3.45 -6.33 -4.94
CA ALA A 144 -2.28 -6.04 -4.13
C ALA A 144 -2.35 -6.79 -2.78
N GLU A 145 -1.21 -7.17 -2.24
CA GLU A 145 -1.08 -7.87 -0.95
C GLU A 145 -0.04 -7.18 -0.07
N LEU A 146 -0.42 -6.88 1.17
CA LEU A 146 0.53 -6.47 2.21
C LEU A 146 1.03 -7.71 2.95
N LYS A 147 2.35 -7.81 3.11
CA LYS A 147 3.01 -8.90 3.82
C LYS A 147 3.90 -8.36 4.93
N ILE A 148 3.94 -9.06 6.06
CA ILE A 148 4.95 -8.81 7.09
C ILE A 148 6.25 -9.46 6.66
N MET A 149 7.33 -8.71 6.78
CA MET A 149 8.69 -9.20 6.55
C MET A 149 9.34 -9.56 7.89
N THR A 150 9.73 -10.82 8.05
CA THR A 150 10.41 -11.30 9.26
C THR A 150 11.80 -11.85 8.90
N PRO A 151 12.89 -11.25 9.41
CA PRO A 151 14.23 -11.75 9.15
C PRO A 151 14.43 -13.12 9.78
N GLU A 152 15.03 -14.04 9.04
CA GLU A 152 15.43 -15.35 9.53
C GLU A 152 16.85 -15.26 10.08
N MET A 153 17.06 -15.74 11.31
CA MET A 153 18.34 -15.64 12.02
C MET A 153 19.01 -17.02 12.12
N GLU A 154 20.29 -17.10 11.75
CA GLU A 154 21.14 -18.27 11.91
C GLU A 154 22.50 -17.84 12.48
N SER A 155 22.92 -18.47 13.58
CA SER A 155 24.19 -18.15 14.28
C SER A 155 24.39 -16.65 14.58
N GLY A 156 23.31 -15.93 14.92
CA GLY A 156 23.34 -14.50 15.22
C GLY A 156 23.45 -13.58 14.00
N ARG A 157 23.33 -14.12 12.78
CA ARG A 157 23.31 -13.38 11.51
C ARG A 157 21.99 -13.60 10.79
N ILE A 158 21.63 -12.68 9.90
CA ILE A 158 20.46 -12.85 9.04
C ILE A 158 20.84 -13.79 7.90
N SER A 159 20.11 -14.90 7.79
CA SER A 159 20.30 -15.92 6.76
C SER A 159 19.20 -15.89 5.69
N GLY A 160 18.13 -15.13 5.92
CA GLY A 160 17.00 -15.07 5.00
C GLY A 160 15.91 -14.09 5.40
N MET A 161 14.82 -14.13 4.64
CA MET A 161 13.61 -13.34 4.88
C MET A 161 12.38 -14.22 4.65
N SER A 162 11.52 -14.28 5.66
CA SER A 162 10.19 -14.89 5.55
C SER A 162 9.12 -13.83 5.37
N PHE A 163 8.08 -14.18 4.62
CA PHE A 163 6.95 -13.31 4.34
C PHE A 163 5.68 -13.99 4.82
N SER A 164 4.92 -13.32 5.69
CA SER A 164 3.62 -13.78 6.14
C SER A 164 2.53 -12.81 5.72
N GLU A 165 1.36 -13.34 5.39
CA GLU A 165 0.18 -12.51 5.15
C GLU A 165 -0.18 -11.72 6.42
N VAL A 166 -0.65 -10.50 6.21
CA VAL A 166 -1.17 -9.67 7.30
C VAL A 166 -2.47 -9.00 6.88
N SER A 167 -3.46 -9.09 7.77
CA SER A 167 -4.67 -8.29 7.63
C SER A 167 -4.46 -6.95 8.32
N ILE A 168 -4.32 -5.89 7.54
CA ILE A 168 -4.29 -4.50 8.00
C ILE A 168 -5.58 -3.84 7.52
N SER A 169 -6.30 -3.19 8.43
CA SER A 169 -7.50 -2.44 8.04
C SER A 169 -7.11 -1.18 7.26
N ALA A 170 -7.97 -0.72 6.35
CA ALA A 170 -7.75 0.55 5.66
C ALA A 170 -7.67 1.72 6.66
N SER A 171 -8.45 1.67 7.74
CA SER A 171 -8.41 2.66 8.83
C SER A 171 -7.02 2.76 9.44
N GLU A 172 -6.43 1.63 9.81
CA GLU A 172 -5.10 1.57 10.41
C GLU A 172 -4.03 2.08 9.44
N PHE A 173 -4.06 1.62 8.19
CA PHE A 173 -3.13 2.09 7.16
C PHE A 173 -3.21 3.62 6.97
N LEU A 174 -4.41 4.17 6.76
CA LEU A 174 -4.64 5.61 6.59
C LEU A 174 -4.26 6.40 7.84
N HIS A 175 -4.53 5.87 9.03
CA HIS A 175 -4.10 6.47 10.29
C HIS A 175 -2.57 6.56 10.38
N SER A 176 -1.87 5.47 10.06
CA SER A 176 -0.41 5.46 9.98
C SER A 176 0.10 6.50 8.99
N LEU A 177 -0.49 6.59 7.78
CA LEU A 177 -0.11 7.61 6.79
C LEU A 177 -0.27 9.03 7.34
N LYS A 178 -1.39 9.32 8.01
CA LYS A 178 -1.73 10.67 8.48
C LYS A 178 -0.85 11.17 9.62
N TYR A 179 -0.50 10.31 10.58
CA TYR A 179 0.15 10.75 11.82
C TYR A 179 1.56 10.23 12.02
N ASN A 180 1.86 9.04 11.48
CA ASN A 180 3.12 8.34 11.75
C ASN A 180 4.07 8.40 10.54
N GLY A 181 3.51 8.60 9.35
CA GLY A 181 4.21 8.48 8.08
C GLY A 181 4.61 7.03 7.78
N ILE A 182 5.17 6.83 6.58
CA ILE A 182 5.84 5.59 6.21
C ILE A 182 7.34 5.81 6.36
N ILE A 183 8.01 4.85 6.98
CA ILE A 183 9.45 4.93 7.22
C ILE A 183 10.16 4.04 6.21
N PHE A 184 11.06 4.64 5.44
CA PHE A 184 11.99 3.96 4.54
C PHE A 184 13.41 4.08 5.11
N THR A 185 13.78 3.22 6.07
CA THR A 185 15.08 3.30 6.76
C THR A 185 16.23 2.70 5.92
N PRO A 186 17.38 3.40 5.81
CA PRO A 186 18.55 2.89 5.08
C PRO A 186 19.23 1.67 5.73
N GLU A 187 19.39 1.62 7.07
CA GLU A 187 20.09 0.51 7.74
C GLU A 187 19.34 -0.82 7.58
N GLN A 188 18.02 -0.75 7.54
CA GLN A 188 17.18 -1.88 7.22
C GLN A 188 17.17 -2.14 5.71
N SER A 189 17.24 -1.13 4.84
CA SER A 189 17.43 -1.37 3.41
C SER A 189 18.70 -2.16 3.11
N ILE A 190 19.82 -1.97 3.83
CA ILE A 190 21.04 -2.76 3.61
C ILE A 190 20.83 -4.20 4.08
N VAL A 191 20.32 -4.38 5.29
CA VAL A 191 20.06 -5.71 5.87
C VAL A 191 18.97 -6.49 5.11
N PHE A 192 17.86 -5.83 4.74
CA PHE A 192 16.80 -6.38 3.90
C PHE A 192 17.26 -6.58 2.46
N GLN A 193 18.07 -5.70 1.87
CA GLN A 193 18.61 -5.91 0.51
C GLN A 193 19.63 -7.04 0.47
N GLU A 194 20.47 -7.20 1.50
CA GLU A 194 21.37 -8.36 1.61
C GLU A 194 20.56 -9.66 1.75
N ALA A 195 19.54 -9.67 2.63
CA ALA A 195 18.65 -10.81 2.78
C ALA A 195 17.84 -11.12 1.50
N LEU A 196 17.32 -10.10 0.81
CA LEU A 196 16.59 -10.23 -0.46
C LEU A 196 17.51 -10.76 -1.57
N LYS A 197 18.71 -10.20 -1.73
CA LYS A 197 19.71 -10.69 -2.71
C LYS A 197 20.11 -12.14 -2.45
N GLN A 198 20.28 -12.53 -1.19
CA GLN A 198 20.57 -13.92 -0.84
C GLN A 198 19.41 -14.85 -1.17
N ASN A 199 18.16 -14.43 -0.92
CA ASN A 199 16.98 -15.20 -1.28
C ASN A 199 16.80 -15.34 -2.80
N GLU A 200 16.99 -14.25 -3.57
CA GLU A 200 17.00 -14.28 -5.04
C GLU A 200 18.08 -15.23 -5.57
N THR A 201 19.27 -15.18 -5.00
CA THR A 201 20.38 -16.09 -5.35
C THR A 201 20.05 -17.55 -5.01
N ARG A 202 19.38 -17.81 -3.88
CA ARG A 202 18.95 -19.16 -3.47
C ARG A 202 17.87 -19.70 -4.41
N MET A 203 16.87 -18.89 -4.74
CA MET A 203 15.81 -19.27 -5.69
C MET A 203 16.38 -19.54 -7.08
N ALA A 204 17.32 -18.71 -7.56
CA ALA A 204 18.00 -18.92 -8.84
C ALA A 204 18.82 -20.23 -8.86
N LYS A 205 19.49 -20.58 -7.75
CA LYS A 205 20.21 -21.86 -7.62
C LYS A 205 19.26 -23.06 -7.63
N GLN A 206 18.12 -22.98 -6.96
CA GLN A 206 17.12 -24.04 -6.92
C GLN A 206 16.46 -24.26 -8.29
N THR A 207 16.14 -23.19 -9.02
CA THR A 207 15.62 -23.28 -10.40
C THR A 207 16.66 -23.80 -11.39
N GLY A 208 17.92 -23.36 -11.27
CA GLY A 208 19.02 -23.89 -12.08
C GLY A 208 19.27 -25.39 -11.87
N GLN A 209 19.17 -25.87 -10.63
CA GLN A 209 19.25 -27.30 -10.32
C GLN A 209 18.04 -28.07 -10.89
N ALA A 210 16.82 -27.58 -10.70
CA ALA A 210 15.61 -28.22 -11.24
C ALA A 210 15.65 -28.37 -12.78
N LEU A 211 16.18 -27.37 -13.49
CA LEU A 211 16.35 -27.41 -14.96
C LEU A 211 17.45 -28.39 -15.41
N SER A 212 18.46 -28.65 -14.59
CA SER A 212 19.51 -29.63 -14.89
C SER A 212 19.04 -31.08 -14.71
N PHE A 213 18.06 -31.33 -13.84
CA PHE A 213 17.43 -32.63 -13.67
C PHE A 213 16.45 -32.99 -14.80
N LEU A 214 15.85 -32.00 -15.47
CA LEU A 214 14.95 -32.21 -16.61
C LEU A 214 15.69 -32.45 -17.95
N LYS A 215 17.01 -32.30 -17.98
CA LYS A 215 17.86 -32.54 -19.17
C LYS A 215 18.63 -33.88 -19.12
N LYS A 216 18.34 -34.73 -18.14
CA LYS A 216 18.83 -36.12 -18.06
C LYS A 216 17.67 -37.06 -18.31
#